data_AF-A0A926EID2-F1
#
_entry.id   AF-A0A926EID2-F1
#
_cell.length_a   1.000
_cell.length_b   1.000
_cell.length_c   1.000
_cell.angle_alpha   90.00
_cell.angle_beta   90.00
_cell.angle_gamma   90.00
#
_symmetry.space_group_name_H-M   'P 1'
#
loop_
_entity.id
_entity.type
_entity.pdbx_description
1 polymer ?
#
loop_
_entity_poly.entity_id
_entity_poly.type
_entity_poly.pdbx_seq_one_letter_code
_entity_poly.pdbx_strand_id
1 'polypeptide(L)'
;MKALEYYREILEKAGVTLPQGVVKNEEHYFSKLYIARVLRDLEYNKEAYEIMRAMYEVNEVRFDKTLYASHEDYIEEKVKFFVELAKLSYIVTEEPAQSIPYLDEALIRLDSEESSYPYISKTEIEKLKQEYINLVG
;
A
#
# COMPACT_ATOMS: atom_id res chain seq x y z
N MET A 1 6.44 -13.42 5.31
CA MET A 1 7.19 -12.52 4.42
C MET A 1 8.51 -13.17 4.06
N LYS A 2 8.92 -13.15 2.78
CA LYS A 2 10.25 -13.65 2.36
C LYS A 2 11.36 -12.73 2.86
N ALA A 3 12.60 -13.22 2.92
CA ALA A 3 13.76 -12.41 3.29
C ALA A 3 14.02 -11.29 2.26
N LEU A 4 14.59 -10.17 2.69
CA LEU A 4 14.90 -9.06 1.79
C LEU A 4 15.81 -9.48 0.62
N GLU A 5 16.76 -10.38 0.89
CA GLU A 5 17.66 -10.97 -0.11
C GLU A 5 16.89 -11.46 -1.34
N TYR A 6 15.73 -12.11 -1.13
CA TYR A 6 14.87 -12.59 -2.22
C TYR A 6 14.36 -11.46 -3.10
N TYR A 7 13.82 -10.38 -2.51
CA TYR A 7 13.31 -9.25 -3.28
C TYR A 7 14.43 -8.48 -3.96
N ARG A 8 15.60 -8.38 -3.29
CA ARG A 8 16.79 -7.75 -3.85
C ARG A 8 17.30 -8.48 -5.09
N GLU A 9 17.36 -9.81 -5.06
CA GLU A 9 17.75 -10.60 -6.23
C GLU A 9 16.80 -10.38 -7.41
N ILE A 10 15.49 -10.26 -7.17
CA ILE A 10 14.51 -9.96 -8.23
C ILE A 10 14.80 -8.58 -8.84
N LEU A 11 14.98 -7.57 -7.99
CA LEU A 11 15.22 -6.20 -8.44
C LEU A 11 16.56 -6.07 -9.19
N GLU A 12 17.62 -6.72 -8.71
CA GLU A 12 18.92 -6.74 -9.38
C GLU A 12 18.84 -7.43 -10.76
N LYS A 13 18.09 -8.54 -10.88
CA LYS A 13 17.82 -9.19 -12.17
C LYS A 13 17.02 -8.31 -13.12
N ALA A 14 16.13 -7.47 -12.59
CA ALA A 14 15.38 -6.47 -13.35
C ALA A 14 16.20 -5.19 -13.66
N GLY A 15 17.48 -5.13 -13.26
CA GLY A 15 18.36 -3.97 -13.49
C GLY A 15 18.10 -2.79 -12.55
N VAL A 16 17.35 -2.99 -11.46
CA VAL A 16 17.06 -1.96 -10.47
C VAL A 16 18.00 -2.08 -9.27
N THR A 17 18.67 -0.97 -8.96
CA THR A 17 19.50 -0.87 -7.76
C THR A 17 18.75 -0.07 -6.69
N LEU A 18 18.58 -0.67 -5.51
CA LEU A 18 17.93 0.01 -4.39
C LEU A 18 18.81 1.15 -3.84
N PRO A 19 18.23 2.31 -3.47
CA PRO A 19 18.96 3.37 -2.78
C PRO A 19 19.60 2.87 -1.48
N GLN A 20 20.81 3.33 -1.15
CA GLN A 20 21.51 2.91 0.07
C GLN A 20 20.69 3.13 1.36
N GLY A 21 19.88 4.18 1.41
CA GLY A 21 19.00 4.47 2.56
C GLY A 21 17.92 3.41 2.78
N VAL A 22 17.43 2.79 1.70
CA VAL A 22 16.45 1.69 1.75
C VAL A 22 17.14 0.42 2.24
N VAL A 23 18.32 0.11 1.69
CA VAL A 23 19.10 -1.08 2.08
C VAL A 23 19.52 -1.02 3.55
N LYS A 24 19.97 0.15 4.04
CA LYS A 24 20.39 0.32 5.44
C LYS A 24 19.24 0.26 6.45
N ASN A 25 18.01 0.49 6.02
CA ASN A 25 16.83 0.55 6.88
C ASN A 25 15.76 -0.42 6.39
N GLU A 26 16.14 -1.63 5.98
CA GLU A 26 15.27 -2.60 5.33
C GLU A 26 14.01 -2.97 6.14
N GLU A 27 14.12 -3.01 7.47
CA GLU A 27 13.00 -3.30 8.37
C GLU A 27 12.05 -2.11 8.55
N HIS A 28 12.48 -0.91 8.16
CA HIS A 28 11.69 0.29 8.29
C HIS A 28 10.52 0.28 7.29
N TYR A 29 9.35 0.69 7.78
CA TYR A 29 8.11 0.78 7.03
C TYR A 29 8.28 1.43 5.63
N PHE A 30 8.94 2.60 5.55
CA PHE A 30 9.18 3.28 4.27
C PHE A 30 10.01 2.46 3.28
N SER A 31 10.98 1.68 3.76
CA SER A 31 11.81 0.83 2.92
C SER A 31 11.00 -0.32 2.34
N LYS A 32 10.18 -0.98 3.18
CA LYS A 32 9.25 -2.04 2.74
C LYS A 32 8.25 -1.53 1.72
N LEU A 33 7.63 -0.37 2.00
CA LEU A 33 6.67 0.25 1.07
C LEU A 33 7.32 0.67 -0.25
N TYR A 34 8.53 1.24 -0.18
CA TYR A 34 9.29 1.59 -1.38
C TYR A 34 9.57 0.35 -2.24
N ILE A 35 10.08 -0.73 -1.64
CA ILE A 35 10.37 -1.98 -2.35
C ILE A 35 9.08 -2.55 -2.97
N ALA A 36 7.98 -2.56 -2.24
CA ALA A 36 6.69 -3.04 -2.76
C ALA A 36 6.21 -2.23 -3.97
N ARG A 37 6.33 -0.89 -3.92
CA ARG A 37 5.97 -0.02 -5.05
C ARG A 37 6.86 -0.25 -6.27
N VAL A 38 8.18 -0.39 -6.07
CA VAL A 38 9.11 -0.73 -7.17
C VAL A 38 8.76 -2.08 -7.78
N LEU A 39 8.49 -3.11 -6.97
CA LEU A 39 8.09 -4.42 -7.46
C LEU A 39 6.79 -4.36 -8.27
N ARG A 40 5.79 -3.61 -7.77
CA ARG A 40 4.52 -3.37 -8.49
C ARG A 40 4.77 -2.69 -9.83
N ASP A 41 5.61 -1.65 -9.86
CA ASP A 41 5.90 -0.88 -11.09
C ASP A 41 6.66 -1.74 -12.13
N LEU A 42 7.32 -2.81 -11.68
CA LEU A 42 7.94 -3.84 -12.51
C LEU A 42 7.03 -5.06 -12.78
N GLU A 43 5.73 -4.94 -12.46
CA GLU A 43 4.70 -6.00 -12.62
C GLU A 43 4.90 -7.26 -11.76
N TYR A 44 5.79 -7.23 -10.77
CA TYR A 44 5.90 -8.25 -9.72
C TYR A 44 4.80 -8.08 -8.66
N ASN A 45 3.55 -8.12 -9.11
CA ASN A 45 2.36 -7.81 -8.30
C ASN A 45 2.19 -8.76 -7.11
N LYS A 46 2.55 -10.04 -7.26
CA LYS A 46 2.47 -11.02 -6.18
C LYS A 46 3.42 -10.67 -5.04
N GLU A 47 4.67 -10.36 -5.36
CA GLU A 47 5.67 -9.96 -4.37
C GLU A 47 5.32 -8.62 -3.71
N ALA A 48 4.86 -7.64 -4.49
CA ALA A 48 4.38 -6.37 -3.95
C ALA A 48 3.21 -6.58 -2.97
N TYR A 49 2.24 -7.42 -3.36
CA TYR A 49 1.11 -7.79 -2.51
C TYR A 49 1.56 -8.51 -1.23
N GLU A 50 2.46 -9.48 -1.32
CA GLU A 50 2.99 -10.22 -0.16
C GLU A 50 3.62 -9.26 0.87
N ILE A 51 4.37 -8.25 0.43
CA ILE A 51 4.97 -7.24 1.31
C ILE A 51 3.88 -6.36 1.93
N MET A 52 3.03 -5.73 1.12
CA MET A 52 2.02 -4.80 1.64
C MET A 52 0.99 -5.49 2.54
N ARG A 53 0.62 -6.74 2.22
CA ARG A 53 -0.26 -7.54 3.07
C ARG A 53 0.39 -7.86 4.42
N ALA A 54 1.68 -8.23 4.44
CA ALA A 54 2.40 -8.44 5.69
C ALA A 54 2.43 -7.17 6.55
N MET A 55 2.70 -6.01 5.95
CA MET A 55 2.69 -4.71 6.65
C MET A 55 1.31 -4.38 7.23
N TYR A 56 0.24 -4.71 6.50
CA TYR A 56 -1.14 -4.54 6.96
C TYR A 56 -1.44 -5.40 8.18
N GLU A 57 -1.07 -6.69 8.15
CA GLU A 57 -1.37 -7.65 9.23
C GLU A 57 -0.76 -7.27 10.58
N VAL A 58 0.37 -6.56 10.57
CA VAL A 58 1.02 -6.05 11.79
C VAL A 58 0.77 -4.56 12.04
N ASN A 59 -0.09 -3.91 11.23
CA ASN A 59 -0.41 -2.48 11.31
C ASN A 59 0.85 -1.59 11.35
N GLU A 60 1.81 -1.85 10.45
CA GLU A 60 3.09 -1.13 10.38
C GLU A 60 2.92 0.35 9.97
N VAL A 61 1.86 0.68 9.22
CA VAL A 61 1.57 2.06 8.81
C VAL A 61 0.85 2.80 9.94
N ARG A 62 1.62 3.41 10.84
CA ARG A 62 1.12 4.11 12.03
C ARG A 62 1.68 5.52 12.13
N PHE A 63 0.95 6.41 12.81
CA PHE A 63 1.38 7.78 12.99
C PHE A 63 2.68 7.82 13.80
N ASP A 64 3.67 8.52 13.26
CA ASP A 64 4.93 8.82 13.91
C ASP A 64 5.33 10.27 13.58
N LYS A 65 5.38 11.10 14.62
CA LYS A 65 5.73 12.53 14.51
C LYS A 65 7.15 12.80 14.00
N THR A 66 8.02 11.79 14.00
CA THR A 66 9.38 11.89 13.46
C THR A 66 9.44 11.58 11.97
N LEU A 67 8.39 10.92 11.44
CA LEU A 67 8.30 10.48 10.05
C LEU A 67 7.34 11.32 9.22
N TYR A 68 6.27 11.82 9.84
CA TYR A 68 5.25 12.62 9.18
C TYR A 68 5.31 14.06 9.70
N ALA A 69 5.23 15.03 8.78
CA ALA A 69 5.22 16.44 9.15
C ALA A 69 3.92 16.84 9.85
N SER A 70 2.82 16.17 9.53
CA SER A 70 1.50 16.38 10.14
C SER A 70 0.72 15.07 10.30
N HIS A 71 -0.39 15.13 11.04
CA HIS A 71 -1.34 14.01 11.07
C HIS A 71 -2.00 13.78 9.71
N GLU A 72 -2.24 14.87 8.96
CA GLU A 72 -2.82 14.84 7.62
C GLU A 72 -1.95 14.05 6.65
N ASP A 73 -0.62 14.26 6.66
CA ASP A 73 0.32 13.50 5.81
C ASP A 73 0.28 12.00 6.10
N TYR A 74 0.14 11.65 7.38
CA TYR A 74 0.00 10.24 7.79
C TYR A 74 -1.32 9.63 7.31
N ILE A 75 -2.44 10.35 7.47
CA ILE A 75 -3.73 9.88 6.97
C ILE A 75 -3.66 9.72 5.45
N GLU A 76 -3.02 10.66 4.76
CA GLU A 76 -2.84 10.59 3.32
C GLU A 76 -2.07 9.33 2.91
N GLU A 77 -0.92 9.08 3.52
CA GLU A 77 -0.11 7.90 3.21
C GLU A 77 -0.84 6.60 3.57
N LYS A 78 -1.57 6.58 4.69
CA LYS A 78 -2.32 5.40 5.13
C LYS A 78 -3.49 5.07 4.21
N VAL A 79 -4.20 6.08 3.72
CA VAL A 79 -5.28 5.90 2.73
C VAL A 79 -4.70 5.40 1.40
N LYS A 80 -3.60 6.00 0.92
CA LYS A 80 -2.91 5.51 -0.29
C LYS A 80 -2.47 4.05 -0.15
N PHE A 81 -1.91 3.69 1.01
CA PHE A 81 -1.51 2.32 1.31
C PHE A 81 -2.69 1.35 1.18
N PHE A 82 -3.85 1.68 1.76
CA PHE A 82 -5.05 0.82 1.65
C PHE A 82 -5.58 0.69 0.23
N VAL A 83 -5.62 1.79 -0.53
CA VAL A 83 -6.06 1.78 -1.94
C VAL A 83 -5.11 0.96 -2.81
N GLU A 84 -3.79 1.11 -2.61
CA GLU A 84 -2.78 0.31 -3.31
C GLU A 84 -2.90 -1.18 -2.96
N LEU A 85 -3.09 -1.51 -1.68
CA LEU A 85 -3.30 -2.89 -1.22
C LEU A 85 -4.58 -3.49 -1.80
N ALA A 86 -5.67 -2.72 -1.90
CA ALA A 86 -6.92 -3.17 -2.53
C ALA A 86 -6.71 -3.54 -3.99
N LYS A 87 -6.02 -2.68 -4.76
CA LYS A 87 -5.73 -2.93 -6.18
C LYS A 87 -4.85 -4.15 -6.35
N LEU A 88 -3.78 -4.26 -5.55
CA LEU A 88 -2.88 -5.42 -5.59
C LEU A 88 -3.59 -6.71 -5.18
N SER A 89 -4.46 -6.66 -4.17
CA SER A 89 -5.27 -7.81 -3.75
C SER A 89 -6.11 -8.30 -4.92
N TYR A 90 -6.84 -7.41 -5.60
CA TYR A 90 -7.65 -7.80 -6.75
C TYR A 90 -6.82 -8.36 -7.90
N ILE A 91 -5.68 -7.74 -8.23
CA ILE A 91 -4.78 -8.21 -9.30
C ILE A 91 -4.24 -9.62 -9.01
N VAL A 92 -3.91 -9.91 -7.75
CA VAL A 92 -3.25 -11.17 -7.38
C VAL A 92 -4.23 -12.30 -7.12
N THR A 93 -5.39 -12.00 -6.51
CA THR A 93 -6.36 -13.03 -6.12
C THR A 93 -7.47 -13.20 -7.15
N GLU A 94 -7.68 -12.23 -8.04
CA GLU A 94 -8.85 -12.13 -8.92
C GLU A 94 -10.19 -12.15 -8.16
N GLU A 95 -10.17 -11.90 -6.85
CA GLU A 95 -11.34 -11.90 -5.98
C GLU A 95 -11.64 -10.48 -5.47
N PRO A 96 -12.59 -9.75 -6.09
CA PRO A 96 -12.92 -8.38 -5.70
C PRO A 96 -13.37 -8.29 -4.24
N ALA A 97 -14.08 -9.30 -3.74
CA ALA A 97 -14.57 -9.37 -2.37
C ALA A 97 -13.45 -9.23 -1.32
N GLN A 98 -12.25 -9.77 -1.59
CA GLN A 98 -11.10 -9.64 -0.68
C GLN A 98 -10.51 -8.22 -0.65
N SER A 99 -10.82 -7.40 -1.66
CA SER A 99 -10.26 -6.06 -1.83
C SER A 99 -11.13 -4.98 -1.17
N ILE A 100 -12.44 -5.23 -1.06
CA ILE A 100 -13.43 -4.31 -0.48
C ILE A 100 -13.07 -3.87 0.95
N PRO A 101 -12.66 -4.76 1.89
CA PRO A 101 -12.35 -4.36 3.25
C PRO A 101 -11.24 -3.30 3.36
N TYR A 102 -10.25 -3.32 2.47
CA TYR A 102 -9.20 -2.29 2.47
C TYR A 102 -9.75 -0.93 2.02
N LEU A 103 -10.67 -0.92 1.05
CA LEU A 103 -11.34 0.31 0.61
C LEU A 103 -12.27 0.85 1.70
N ASP A 104 -12.91 -0.03 2.48
CA ASP A 104 -13.68 0.38 3.66
C ASP A 104 -12.79 1.06 4.70
N GLU A 105 -11.62 0.48 5.00
CA GLU A 105 -10.66 1.10 5.91
C GLU A 105 -10.16 2.45 5.39
N ALA A 106 -9.89 2.59 4.09
CA ALA A 106 -9.53 3.87 3.48
C ALA A 106 -10.62 4.93 3.68
N LEU A 107 -11.89 4.58 3.43
CA LEU A 107 -13.03 5.50 3.58
C LEU A 107 -13.26 5.89 5.05
N ILE A 108 -13.17 4.94 5.98
CA ILE A 108 -13.30 5.20 7.42
C ILE A 108 -12.25 6.21 7.90
N ARG A 109 -11.02 6.13 7.38
CA ARG A 109 -9.94 7.07 7.74
C ARG A 109 -10.18 8.49 7.21
N LEU A 110 -10.79 8.61 6.02
CA LEU A 110 -11.17 9.92 5.49
C LEU A 110 -12.36 10.50 6.24
N ASP A 111 -13.32 9.68 6.63
CA ASP A 111 -14.51 10.12 7.37
C ASP A 111 -14.19 10.60 8.78
N SER A 112 -13.13 10.08 9.41
CA SER A 112 -12.68 10.59 10.72
C SER A 112 -12.08 12.00 10.66
N GLU A 113 -11.85 12.56 9.47
CA GLU A 113 -11.07 13.78 9.26
C GLU A 113 -11.78 14.73 8.27
N GLU A 114 -13.00 15.17 8.65
CA GLU A 114 -13.98 15.92 7.83
C GLU A 114 -13.49 17.20 7.13
N SER A 115 -12.24 17.67 7.35
CA SER A 115 -11.79 19.01 6.93
C SER A 115 -10.58 19.08 5.98
N SER A 116 -9.94 17.97 5.56
CA SER A 116 -8.50 18.10 5.26
C SER A 116 -7.90 17.30 4.09
N TYR A 117 -8.48 17.16 2.89
CA TYR A 117 -7.73 16.46 1.81
C TYR A 117 -7.91 17.03 0.39
N PRO A 118 -7.05 17.94 -0.08
CA PRO A 118 -6.99 18.31 -1.50
C PRO A 118 -6.36 17.21 -2.38
N TYR A 119 -5.65 16.24 -1.81
CA TYR A 119 -4.85 15.26 -2.56
C TYR A 119 -5.44 13.84 -2.59
N ILE A 120 -6.53 13.57 -1.87
CA ILE A 120 -7.25 12.28 -1.92
C ILE A 120 -8.71 12.51 -2.29
N SER A 121 -9.12 11.89 -3.38
CA SER A 121 -10.52 11.91 -3.82
C SER A 121 -11.31 10.78 -3.16
N LYS A 122 -12.09 11.10 -2.13
CA LYS A 122 -13.04 10.15 -1.52
C LYS A 122 -13.95 9.51 -2.57
N THR A 123 -14.44 10.32 -3.52
CA THR A 123 -15.30 9.87 -4.61
C THR A 123 -14.63 8.85 -5.53
N GLU A 124 -13.31 8.95 -5.78
CA GLU A 124 -12.60 7.93 -6.56
C GLU A 124 -12.50 6.60 -5.82
N ILE A 125 -12.30 6.63 -4.50
CA ILE A 125 -12.26 5.43 -3.67
C ILE A 125 -13.64 4.76 -3.61
N GLU A 126 -14.71 5.56 -3.45
CA GLU A 126 -16.10 5.07 -3.51
C GLU A 126 -16.44 4.44 -4.86
N LYS A 127 -16.01 5.06 -5.97
CA LYS A 127 -16.18 4.50 -7.32
C LYS A 127 -15.47 3.16 -7.46
N LEU A 128 -14.20 3.08 -7.06
CA LEU A 128 -13.44 1.83 -7.10
C LEU A 128 -14.09 0.73 -6.24
N LYS A 129 -14.59 1.09 -5.05
CA LYS A 129 -15.32 0.16 -4.19
C LYS A 129 -16.59 -0.34 -4.89
N GLN A 130 -17.35 0.55 -5.51
CA GLN A 130 -18.58 0.18 -6.22
C GLN A 130 -18.28 -0.70 -7.43
N GLU A 131 -17.19 -0.44 -8.16
CA GLU A 131 -16.72 -1.31 -9.23
C GLU A 131 -16.46 -2.73 -8.72
N TYR A 132 -15.75 -2.87 -7.59
CA TYR A 132 -15.49 -4.18 -7.00
C TYR A 132 -16.76 -4.86 -6.48
N ILE A 133 -17.68 -4.13 -5.86
CA ILE A 133 -18.99 -4.67 -5.45
C ILE A 133 -19.76 -5.22 -6.66
N ASN A 134 -19.81 -4.47 -7.76
CA ASN A 134 -20.52 -4.88 -8.96
C ASN A 134 -19.92 -6.14 -9.60
N LEU A 135 -18.62 -6.40 -9.40
CA LEU A 135 -17.94 -7.62 -9.85
C LEU A 135 -18.22 -8.84 -8.96
N VAL A 136 -18.67 -8.65 -7.71
CA VAL A 136 -19.03 -9.74 -6.81
C VAL A 136 -20.40 -10.34 -7.14
N GLY A 137 -21.35 -9.52 -7.63
CA GLY A 137 -22.72 -9.91 -7.93
C GLY A 137 -23.70 -9.56 -6.81
#